data_AF-A0AA88V6M4-F1
#
_entry.id   AF-A0AA88V6M4-F1
#
_cell.length_a   1.000
_cell.length_b   1.000
_cell.length_c   1.000
_cell.angle_alpha   90.00
_cell.angle_beta   90.00
_cell.angle_gamma   90.00
#
_symmetry.space_group_name_H-M   'P 1'
#
loop_
_entity.id
_entity.type
_entity.pdbx_description
1 polymer ?
#
loop_
_entity_poly.entity_id
_entity_poly.type
_entity_poly.pdbx_seq_one_letter_code
_entity_poly.pdbx_strand_id
1 'polypeptide(L)' 'MHKQFSRNFSIVLSHYDGRATDWEQFEWSQRAIHISTRKQTKWWYAKRFLHPDIAALYEYIFIWDEDLGVEHFNER' A
#
# COMPACT_ATOMS: atom_id res chain seq x y z
N MET A 1 -4.67 -18.23 -6.12
CA MET A 1 -5.91 -17.43 -6.21
C MET A 1 -5.50 -16.03 -6.63
N HIS A 2 -5.43 -15.75 -7.93
CA HIS A 2 -5.02 -14.44 -8.45
C HIS A 2 -6.18 -13.46 -8.20
N LYS A 3 -6.00 -12.50 -7.29
CA LYS A 3 -6.99 -11.44 -7.04
C LYS A 3 -6.69 -10.26 -7.94
N GLN A 4 -7.72 -9.84 -8.68
CA GLN A 4 -7.65 -8.79 -9.68
C GLN A 4 -8.17 -7.48 -9.07
N PHE A 5 -7.33 -6.45 -8.94
CA PHE A 5 -7.78 -5.15 -8.48
C PHE A 5 -8.30 -4.33 -9.66
N SER A 6 -9.62 -4.14 -9.74
CA SER A 6 -10.21 -3.23 -10.72
C SER A 6 -9.69 -1.79 -10.52
N ARG A 7 -9.86 -0.89 -11.51
CA ARG A 7 -9.44 0.54 -11.47
C ARG A 7 -10.02 1.38 -10.30
N ASN A 8 -10.79 0.78 -9.41
CA ASN A 8 -11.50 1.44 -8.31
C ASN A 8 -10.75 1.40 -6.98
N PHE A 9 -9.55 0.80 -6.92
CA PHE A 9 -8.76 0.73 -5.70
C PHE A 9 -7.72 1.85 -5.61
N SER A 10 -7.66 2.48 -4.44
CA SER A 10 -6.51 3.30 -4.05
C SER A 10 -5.42 2.39 -3.48
N ILE A 11 -4.19 2.49 -4.00
CA ILE A 11 -3.04 1.76 -3.48
C ILE A 11 -2.16 2.73 -2.70
N VAL A 12 -1.83 2.38 -1.46
CA VAL A 12 -0.92 3.13 -0.59
C VAL A 12 0.28 2.26 -0.24
N LEU A 13 1.48 2.73 -0.56
CA LEU A 13 2.75 2.08 -0.23
C LEU A 13 3.42 2.84 0.91
N SER A 14 3.59 2.16 2.04
CA SER A 14 4.28 2.70 3.22
C SER A 14 5.74 2.26 3.20
N HIS A 15 6.65 3.22 3.13
CA HIS A 15 8.08 2.97 2.99
C HIS A 15 8.82 3.16 4.31
N TYR A 16 9.79 2.30 4.55
CA TYR A 16 10.80 2.53 5.57
C TYR A 16 11.84 3.53 5.07
N ASP A 17 12.10 4.56 5.89
CA ASP A 17 13.28 5.44 5.78
C ASP A 17 13.66 5.89 4.36
N GLY A 18 12.69 6.34 3.56
CA GLY A 18 12.93 6.95 2.25
C GLY A 18 13.11 5.98 1.09
N ARG A 19 12.87 4.68 1.28
CA ARG A 19 13.02 3.64 0.24
C ARG A 19 11.86 3.55 -0.77
N ALA A 20 11.30 4.71 -1.14
CA ALA A 20 10.21 4.76 -2.10
C ALA A 20 10.64 4.36 -3.52
N THR A 21 11.90 4.63 -3.88
CA THR A 21 12.47 4.36 -5.20
C THR A 21 12.61 2.87 -5.51
N ASP A 22 12.68 2.01 -4.48
CA ASP A 22 12.80 0.55 -4.65
C ASP A 22 11.61 -0.06 -5.41
N TRP A 23 10.48 0.65 -5.43
CA TRP A 23 9.26 0.23 -6.10
C TRP A 23 9.16 0.71 -7.55
N GLU A 24 10.02 1.61 -8.01
CA GLU A 24 9.94 2.20 -9.36
C GLU A 24 10.05 1.17 -10.48
N GLN A 25 10.63 0.01 -10.19
CA GLN A 25 10.69 -1.15 -11.08
C GLN A 25 9.31 -1.75 -11.42
N PHE A 26 8.27 -1.43 -10.64
CA PHE A 26 6.90 -1.87 -10.89
C PHE A 26 6.10 -0.71 -11.51
N GLU A 27 5.70 -0.82 -12.78
CA GLU A 27 4.97 0.25 -13.48
C GLU A 27 3.72 0.74 -12.74
N TRP A 28 3.05 -0.16 -12.01
CA TRP A 28 1.85 0.19 -11.25
C TRP A 28 2.14 1.04 -10.02
N SER A 29 3.34 0.98 -9.45
CA SER A 29 3.70 1.77 -8.28
C SER A 29 3.64 3.26 -8.60
N GLN A 30 3.90 3.66 -9.84
CA GLN A 30 3.82 5.05 -10.30
C GLN A 30 2.43 5.68 -10.13
N ARG A 31 1.39 4.85 -9.96
CA ARG A 31 0.01 5.29 -9.71
C ARG A 31 -0.41 5.16 -8.24
N ALA A 32 0.45 4.61 -7.39
CA ALA A 32 0.21 4.46 -5.96
C ALA A 32 0.54 5.74 -5.21
N ILE A 33 -0.01 5.89 -4.01
CA ILE A 33 0.38 6.93 -3.06
C ILE A 33 1.55 6.39 -2.24
N HIS A 34 2.70 7.04 -2.35
CA HIS A 34 3.89 6.67 -1.58
C HIS A 34 3.99 7.52 -0.31
N ILE A 35 4.09 6.87 0.85
CA ILE A 35 4.25 7.53 2.14
C ILE A 35 5.54 7.05 2.77
N SER A 36 6.41 7.97 3.16
CA SER A 36 7.67 7.66 3.84
C SER A 36 7.86 8.57 5.04
N THR A 37 8.03 7.97 6.21
CA THR A 37 8.29 8.66 7.48
C THR A 37 9.52 8.07 8.13
N ARG A 38 10.43 8.93 8.57
CA ARG A 38 11.69 8.48 9.19
C ARG A 38 11.42 7.81 10.54
N LYS A 39 12.08 6.68 10.79
CA LYS A 39 12.10 5.94 12.06
C LYS A 39 10.71 5.53 12.56
N GLN A 40 9.79 5.18 11.65
CA GLN A 40 8.47 4.65 12.00
C GLN A 40 8.32 3.18 11.58
N THR A 41 7.51 2.44 12.33
CA THR A 41 7.23 1.02 12.08
C THR A 41 5.94 0.83 11.27
N LYS A 42 5.75 -0.33 10.62
CA LYS A 42 4.52 -0.71 9.88
C LYS A 42 3.23 -0.25 10.57
N TRP A 43 3.06 -0.61 11.84
CA TRP A 43 1.86 -0.31 12.62
C TRP A 43 1.60 1.18 12.86
N TRP A 44 2.64 2.01 12.78
CA TRP A 44 2.50 3.45 12.88
C TRP A 44 1.65 3.99 11.71
N TYR A 45 1.89 3.49 10.49
CA TYR A 45 1.13 3.88 9.30
C TYR A 45 -0.34 3.46 9.41
N ALA A 46 -0.60 2.19 9.74
CA ALA A 46 -1.97 1.69 9.89
C ALA A 46 -2.77 2.55 10.88
N LYS A 47 -2.20 2.88 12.05
CA LYS A 47 -2.87 3.72 13.06
C LYS A 47 -3.16 5.15 12.59
N ARG A 48 -2.41 5.70 11.64
CA ARG A 48 -2.54 7.09 11.18
C ARG A 48 -3.36 7.23 9.90
N PHE A 49 -3.28 6.25 9.01
CA PHE A 49 -3.93 6.32 7.69
C PHE A 49 -5.21 5.48 7.62
N LEU A 50 -5.44 4.55 8.54
CA LEU A 50 -6.71 3.82 8.67
C LEU A 50 -7.55 4.39 9.83
N HIS A 51 -7.65 5.71 9.92
CA HIS A 51 -8.60 6.35 10.83
C HIS A 51 -10.03 5.91 10.47
N PRO A 52 -10.96 5.72 11.43
CA PRO A 52 -12.33 5.29 11.14
C PRO A 52 -13.02 6.11 10.04
N ASP A 53 -12.81 7.43 10.02
CA ASP A 53 -13.38 8.33 9.00
C ASP A 53 -12.83 8.06 7.59
N ILE A 54 -11.62 7.54 7.47
CA ILE A 54 -11.04 7.10 6.19
C ILE A 54 -11.53 5.70 5.87
N ALA A 55 -11.45 4.78 6.84
CA ALA A 55 -11.82 3.39 6.66
C ALA A 55 -13.28 3.22 6.25
N ALA A 56 -14.18 4.05 6.79
CA ALA A 56 -15.60 4.04 6.47
C ALA A 56 -15.92 4.41 5.00
N LEU A 57 -14.98 5.02 4.27
CA LEU A 57 -15.15 5.36 2.85
C LEU A 57 -14.91 4.17 1.92
N TYR A 58 -14.31 3.09 2.42
CA TYR A 58 -13.96 1.91 1.63
C TYR A 58 -14.79 0.72 2.06
N GLU A 59 -15.44 0.04 1.12
CA GLU A 59 -16.15 -1.21 1.39
C GLU A 59 -15.18 -2.33 1.83
N TYR A 60 -13.94 -2.27 1.34
CA TYR A 60 -12.89 -3.24 1.64
C TYR A 60 -11.55 -2.55 1.82
N ILE A 61 -10.80 -3.00 2.83
CA ILE A 61 -9.42 -2.58 3.08
C ILE A 61 -8.57 -3.84 3.12
N PHE A 62 -7.56 -3.89 2.27
CA PHE A 62 -6.55 -4.94 2.28
C PHE A 62 -5.28 -4.38 2.88
N ILE A 63 -4.75 -5.05 3.90
CA ILE A 63 -3.43 -4.75 4.46
C ILE A 63 -2.50 -5.85 4.00
N TRP A 64 -1.44 -5.47 3.30
CA TRP A 64 -0.46 -6.37 2.73
C TRP A 64 0.90 -6.10 3.35
N ASP A 65 1.54 -7.13 3.88
CA ASP A 65 2.88 -7.08 4.43
C ASP A 65 3.90 -7.51 3.36
N GLU A 66 5.06 -6.87 3.27
CA GLU A 66 6.10 -7.27 2.32
C GLU A 66 6.54 -8.74 2.47
N ASP A 67 6.41 -9.31 3.67
CA ASP A 67 6.74 -10.71 3.95
C ASP A 67 5.81 -11.72 3.23
N LEU A 68 4.67 -11.25 2.68
CA LEU A 68 3.74 -12.08 1.92
C LEU A 68 4.09 -12.19 0.43
N GLY A 69 5.17 -11.52 -0.01
CA GLY A 69 5.58 -11.47 -1.42
C GLY A 69 4.71 -10.53 -2.25
N VAL A 70 5.32 -9.92 -3.27
CA VAL A 70 4.66 -8.98 -4.21
C VAL A 70 4.53 -9.57 -5.61
N GLU A 71 5.20 -10.67 -5.88
CA GLU A 71 5.19 -11.44 -7.13
C GLU A 71 3.80 -11.98 -7.53
N HIS A 72 2.86 -11.99 -6.59
CA HIS A 72 1.48 -12.41 -6.80
C HIS A 72 0.48 -11.25 -6.74
N PHE A 73 0.96 -10.02 -6.55
CA PHE A 73 0.13 -8.83 -6.62
C PHE A 73 -0.20 -8.52 -8.08
N ASN A 74 -1.49 -8.52 -8.42
CA ASN A 74 -1.96 -8.16 -9.76
C ASN A 74 -2.88 -6.93 -9.68
N GLU A 75 -2.37 -5.80 -10.15
CA GLU A 75 -3.04 -4.50 -10.14
C GLU A 75 -4.06 -4.29 -11.28
N ARG A 76 -4.11 -5.21 -12.25
CA ARG A 76 -4.90 -5.09 -13.49
C ARG A 76 -6.09 -6.03 -13.47
#